data_AF-A0A7X0TWJ7-F1
#
_entry.id   AF-A0A7X0TWJ7-F1
#
_cell.length_a   1.000
_cell.length_b   1.000
_cell.length_c   1.000
_cell.angle_alpha   90.00
_cell.angle_beta   90.00
_cell.angle_gamma   90.00
#
_symmetry.space_group_name_H-M   'P 1'
#
loop_
_entity.id
_entity.type
_entity.pdbx_description
1 polymer ?
#
loop_
_entity_poly.entity_id
_entity_poly.type
_entity_poly.pdbx_seq_one_letter_code
_entity_poly.pdbx_strand_id
1 'polypeptide(L)'
;MAPLEEHARLLRSRVTRPASPGSPGVWSVTCFYVRREGRGRGVAAALLEGAVSYAASQGARVVEGYPKDSEKRLAADELYYGWRGLFEGAGFEEVERRSPTRPIMRRTVG
;
A
#
# COMPACT_ATOMS: atom_id res chain seq x y z
N MET A 1 0.39 7.37 6.44
CA MET A 1 1.27 6.22 6.70
C MET A 1 1.78 6.32 8.13
N ALA A 2 2.03 5.20 8.79
CA ALA A 2 2.60 5.17 10.13
C ALA A 2 3.30 3.82 10.31
N PRO A 3 4.21 3.68 11.30
CA PRO A 3 4.69 2.40 11.79
C PRO A 3 3.55 1.41 12.01
N LEU A 4 3.81 0.13 11.77
CA LEU A 4 2.77 -0.89 11.90
C LEU A 4 2.15 -0.94 13.30
N GLU A 5 2.96 -0.69 14.33
CA GLU A 5 2.56 -0.67 15.74
C GLU A 5 1.46 0.38 16.01
N GLU A 6 1.38 1.42 15.18
CA GLU A 6 0.37 2.48 15.28
C GLU A 6 -0.87 2.22 14.39
N HIS A 7 -0.89 1.15 13.58
CA HIS A 7 -2.01 0.77 12.70
C HIS A 7 -2.93 -0.31 13.31
N ALA A 8 -3.58 0.02 14.42
CA ALA A 8 -4.45 -0.90 15.15
C ALA A 8 -5.57 -1.55 14.29
N ARG A 9 -6.07 -0.85 13.26
CA ARG A 9 -7.08 -1.40 12.34
C ARG A 9 -6.52 -2.46 11.39
N LEU A 10 -5.30 -2.30 10.88
CA LEU A 10 -4.67 -3.31 10.03
C LEU A 10 -4.37 -4.58 10.81
N LEU A 11 -3.81 -4.46 12.02
CA LEU A 11 -3.44 -5.59 12.88
C LEU A 11 -4.63 -6.51 13.20
N ARG A 12 -5.83 -5.94 13.31
CA ARG A 12 -7.08 -6.67 13.59
C ARG A 12 -7.71 -7.31 12.35
N SER A 13 -7.33 -6.91 11.14
CA SER A 13 -7.93 -7.42 9.90
C SER A 13 -7.43 -8.81 9.56
N ARG A 14 -8.32 -9.75 9.23
CA ARG A 14 -7.91 -11.08 8.72
C ARG A 14 -7.39 -11.03 7.27
N VAL A 15 -7.78 -10.00 6.52
CA VAL A 15 -7.49 -9.88 5.09
C VAL A 15 -6.23 -9.05 4.84
N THR A 16 -6.05 -7.98 5.61
CA THR A 16 -4.99 -6.98 5.38
C THR A 16 -4.04 -6.84 6.56
N ARG A 17 -4.06 -7.77 7.52
CA ARG A 17 -2.97 -7.83 8.51
C ARG A 17 -1.66 -7.98 7.74
N PRO A 18 -0.61 -7.24 8.11
CA PRO A 18 0.72 -7.37 7.51
C PRO A 18 1.18 -8.81 7.39
N ALA A 19 2.05 -9.07 6.42
CA ALA A 19 2.66 -10.39 6.27
C ALA A 19 3.64 -10.69 7.43
N SER A 20 4.28 -9.66 7.99
CA SER A 20 5.22 -9.80 9.12
C SER A 20 4.87 -8.85 10.27
N PRO A 21 3.78 -9.12 11.03
CA PRO A 21 3.43 -8.30 12.17
C PRO A 21 4.50 -8.41 13.27
N GLY A 22 5.12 -7.30 13.64
CA GLY A 22 6.15 -7.23 14.69
C GLY A 22 7.60 -7.22 14.21
N SER A 23 7.86 -7.26 12.90
CA SER A 23 9.22 -7.04 12.38
C SER A 23 9.59 -5.56 12.42
N PRO A 24 10.70 -5.16 13.09
CA PRO A 24 11.13 -3.77 13.11
C PRO A 24 11.46 -3.27 11.70
N GLY A 25 11.13 -2.00 11.42
CA GLY A 25 11.39 -1.37 10.13
C GLY A 25 10.38 -1.68 9.02
N VAL A 26 9.24 -2.31 9.32
CA VAL A 26 8.11 -2.47 8.37
C VAL A 26 7.13 -1.31 8.52
N TRP A 27 6.90 -0.61 7.42
CA TRP A 27 5.94 0.49 7.31
C TRP A 27 4.76 0.10 6.42
N SER A 28 3.60 0.71 6.65
CA SER A 28 2.40 0.42 5.87
C SER A 28 1.84 1.67 5.18
N VAL A 29 1.54 1.54 3.88
CA VAL A 29 0.72 2.49 3.12
C VAL A 29 -0.67 1.89 2.89
N THR A 30 -1.68 2.46 3.55
CA THR A 30 -3.04 1.91 3.56
C THR A 30 -3.96 2.58 2.57
N CYS A 31 -3.86 3.90 2.44
CA CYS A 31 -4.62 4.67 1.47
C CYS A 31 -3.94 5.99 1.16
N PHE A 32 -4.27 6.55 0.00
CA PHE A 32 -3.97 7.92 -0.39
C PHE A 32 -5.20 8.53 -1.07
N TYR A 33 -5.38 9.85 -0.91
CA TYR A 33 -6.51 10.57 -1.49
C TYR A 33 -6.05 11.43 -2.66
N VAL A 34 -6.61 11.17 -3.84
CA VAL A 34 -6.41 11.99 -5.04
C VAL A 34 -7.73 12.65 -5.42
N ARG A 35 -7.73 13.99 -5.40
CA ARG A 35 -8.85 14.81 -5.89
C ARG A 35 -9.18 14.43 -7.33
N ARG A 36 -10.45 14.53 -7.72
CA ARG A 36 -10.94 14.04 -9.02
C ARG A 36 -10.16 14.65 -10.19
N GLU A 37 -9.77 15.91 -10.09
CA GLU A 37 -9.04 16.69 -11.10
C GLU A 37 -7.58 16.23 -11.27
N GLY A 38 -7.04 15.53 -10.28
CA GLY A 38 -5.70 14.95 -10.30
C GLY A 38 -5.66 13.48 -10.76
N ARG A 39 -6.82 12.84 -10.96
CA ARG A 39 -6.88 11.43 -11.38
C ARG A 39 -6.44 11.27 -12.83
N GLY A 40 -5.82 10.14 -13.14
CA GLY A 40 -5.31 9.86 -14.49
C GLY A 40 -4.07 10.66 -14.90
N ARG A 41 -3.49 11.45 -13.98
CA ARG A 41 -2.32 12.32 -14.23
C ARG A 41 -1.05 11.85 -13.50
N GLY A 42 -0.99 10.58 -13.10
CA GLY A 42 0.15 10.02 -12.36
C GLY A 42 0.25 10.43 -10.88
N VAL A 43 -0.68 11.24 -10.35
CA VAL A 43 -0.63 11.72 -8.96
C VAL A 43 -0.57 10.59 -7.93
N ALA A 44 -1.33 9.51 -8.15
CA ALA A 44 -1.31 8.35 -7.26
C ALA A 44 0.08 7.69 -7.20
N ALA A 45 0.77 7.60 -8.34
CA ALA A 45 2.12 7.03 -8.41
C ALA A 45 3.13 7.94 -7.71
N ALA A 46 3.04 9.25 -7.92
CA ALA A 46 3.88 10.23 -7.23
C ALA A 46 3.67 10.20 -5.70
N LEU A 47 2.42 10.04 -5.24
CA LEU A 47 2.11 9.89 -3.81
C LEU A 47 2.68 8.59 -3.23
N LEU A 48 2.57 7.48 -3.97
CA LEU A 48 3.12 6.20 -3.53
C LEU A 48 4.65 6.26 -3.42
N GLU A 49 5.34 6.77 -4.44
CA GLU A 49 6.80 6.96 -4.41
C GLU A 49 7.23 7.93 -3.30
N GLY A 50 6.49 9.03 -3.10
CA GLY A 50 6.75 9.98 -2.02
C GLY A 50 6.58 9.33 -0.65
N ALA A 51 5.56 8.48 -0.46
CA ALA A 51 5.36 7.72 0.76
C ALA A 51 6.50 6.72 1.00
N VAL A 52 6.95 6.00 -0.04
CA VAL A 52 8.09 5.08 0.05
C VAL A 52 9.37 5.83 0.44
N SER A 53 9.64 6.96 -0.22
CA SER A 53 10.81 7.81 0.07
C SER A 53 10.79 8.36 1.50
N TYR A 54 9.61 8.81 1.95
CA TYR A 54 9.43 9.23 3.33
C TYR A 54 9.68 8.08 4.31
N ALA A 55 9.11 6.89 4.06
CA ALA A 55 9.35 5.71 4.91
C ALA A 55 10.84 5.42 5.05
N ALA A 56 11.57 5.40 3.92
CA ALA A 56 13.00 5.16 3.89
C ALA A 56 13.77 6.21 4.72
N SER A 57 13.42 7.50 4.59
CA SER A 57 14.04 8.57 5.39
C SER A 57 13.82 8.43 6.91
N GLN A 58 12.76 7.71 7.30
CA GLN A 58 12.42 7.42 8.69
C GLN A 58 12.98 6.07 9.17
N GLY A 59 13.84 5.42 8.38
CA GLY A 59 14.47 4.14 8.73
C GLY A 59 13.60 2.91 8.45
N ALA A 60 12.58 3.02 7.60
CA ALA A 60 11.94 1.84 7.05
C ALA A 60 12.96 1.00 6.29
N ARG A 61 12.89 -0.32 6.45
CA ARG A 61 13.58 -1.29 5.59
C ARG A 61 12.63 -1.85 4.53
N VAL A 62 11.34 -1.79 4.83
CA VAL A 62 10.30 -2.39 4.02
C VAL A 62 9.01 -1.58 4.11
N VAL A 63 8.33 -1.41 2.97
CA VAL A 63 7.01 -0.80 2.88
C VAL A 63 6.01 -1.84 2.36
N GLU A 64 4.90 -2.02 3.06
CA GLU A 64 3.77 -2.84 2.65
C GLU A 64 2.60 -1.98 2.17
N GLY A 65 1.93 -2.45 1.13
CA GLY A 65 0.73 -1.88 0.54
C GLY A 65 -0.39 -2.90 0.46
N TYR A 66 -1.63 -2.42 0.46
CA TYR A 66 -2.84 -3.26 0.46
C TYR A 66 -3.82 -2.85 -0.64
N PRO A 67 -3.42 -2.92 -1.93
CA PRO A 67 -4.27 -2.49 -3.03
C PRO A 67 -5.51 -3.35 -3.22
N LYS A 68 -6.41 -2.84 -4.06
CA LYS A 68 -7.45 -3.65 -4.69
C LYS A 68 -6.90 -4.31 -5.96
N ASP A 69 -7.33 -5.53 -6.19
CA ASP A 69 -7.05 -6.27 -7.42
C ASP A 69 -8.37 -6.76 -8.00
N SER A 70 -8.70 -6.28 -9.20
CA SER A 70 -10.01 -6.51 -9.82
C SER A 70 -9.89 -6.36 -11.32
N GLU A 71 -10.44 -7.31 -12.06
CA GLU A 71 -10.59 -7.24 -13.52
C GLU A 71 -11.60 -6.16 -13.93
N LYS A 72 -12.56 -5.86 -13.05
CA LYS A 72 -13.51 -4.76 -13.23
C LYS A 72 -12.88 -3.45 -12.80
N ARG A 73 -13.28 -2.37 -13.47
CA ARG A 73 -12.90 -1.00 -13.12
C ARG A 73 -13.35 -0.71 -11.67
N LEU A 74 -12.40 -0.30 -10.84
CA LEU A 74 -12.65 0.04 -9.44
C LEU A 74 -13.60 1.23 -9.31
N ALA A 75 -14.48 1.17 -8.30
CA ALA A 75 -15.32 2.28 -7.94
C ALA A 75 -14.50 3.43 -7.33
N ALA A 76 -15.04 4.66 -7.34
CA ALA A 76 -14.31 5.85 -6.93
C ALA A 76 -13.88 5.82 -5.46
N ASP A 77 -14.67 5.16 -4.60
CA ASP A 77 -14.41 4.93 -3.18
C ASP A 77 -13.38 3.82 -2.93
N GLU A 78 -13.13 2.95 -3.91
CA GLU A 78 -12.10 1.91 -3.82
C GLU A 78 -10.72 2.41 -4.25
N LEU A 79 -10.67 3.49 -5.06
CA LEU A 79 -9.42 4.07 -5.56
C LEU A 79 -8.51 4.58 -4.43
N TYR A 80 -9.04 4.84 -3.23
CA TYR A 80 -8.23 5.26 -2.09
C TYR A 80 -7.19 4.21 -1.68
N TYR A 81 -7.45 2.92 -1.93
CA TYR A 81 -6.49 1.84 -1.66
C TYR A 81 -5.45 1.68 -2.76
N GLY A 82 -5.64 2.33 -3.92
CA GLY A 82 -4.90 2.02 -5.15
C GLY A 82 -5.29 0.68 -5.77
N TRP A 83 -4.67 0.37 -6.90
CA TRP A 83 -4.85 -0.88 -7.64
C TRP A 83 -3.51 -1.62 -7.78
N ARG A 84 -3.54 -2.94 -8.01
CA ARG A 84 -2.32 -3.78 -8.12
C ARG A 84 -1.26 -3.18 -9.04
N GLY A 85 -1.63 -2.81 -10.26
CA GLY A 85 -0.71 -2.24 -11.24
C GLY A 85 -0.03 -0.92 -10.82
N LEU A 86 -0.64 -0.14 -9.92
CA LEU A 86 0.02 1.04 -9.34
C LEU A 86 1.21 0.64 -8.48
N PHE A 87 1.03 -0.40 -7.66
CA PHE A 87 2.05 -0.91 -6.75
C PHE A 87 3.14 -1.65 -7.52
N GLU A 88 2.77 -2.47 -8.51
CA GLU A 88 3.74 -3.12 -9.41
C GLU A 88 4.61 -2.09 -10.14
N GLY A 89 4.01 -1.04 -10.70
CA GLY A 89 4.74 0.05 -11.35
C GLY A 89 5.65 0.84 -10.40
N ALA A 90 5.40 0.77 -9.09
CA ALA A 90 6.22 1.35 -8.04
C ALA A 90 7.25 0.36 -7.46
N GLY A 91 7.45 -0.80 -8.08
CA GLY A 91 8.42 -1.81 -7.65
C GLY A 91 8.00 -2.62 -6.42
N PHE A 92 6.70 -2.70 -6.14
CA PHE A 92 6.20 -3.62 -5.13
C PHE A 92 5.92 -4.99 -5.74
N GLU A 93 6.14 -6.02 -4.95
CA GLU A 93 5.87 -7.42 -5.28
C GLU A 93 4.81 -8.00 -4.35
N GLU A 94 3.99 -8.92 -4.86
CA GLU A 94 3.01 -9.62 -4.04
C GLU A 94 3.71 -10.62 -3.10
N VAL A 95 3.47 -10.50 -1.80
CA VAL A 95 4.06 -11.38 -0.80
C VAL A 95 3.05 -12.32 -0.16
N GLU A 96 1.76 -11.95 -0.18
CA GLU A 96 0.70 -12.79 0.37
C GLU A 96 -0.66 -12.40 -0.20
N ARG A 97 -1.57 -13.36 -0.33
CA ARG A 97 -2.96 -13.11 -0.73
C ARG A 97 -3.93 -13.95 0.10
N ARG A 98 -4.75 -13.26 0.90
CA ARG A 98 -5.78 -13.88 1.76
C ARG A 98 -7.20 -13.71 1.24
N SER A 99 -7.36 -12.95 0.15
CA SER A 99 -8.62 -12.74 -0.55
C SER A 99 -8.34 -12.52 -2.04
N PRO A 100 -9.21 -13.01 -2.95
CA PRO A 100 -9.01 -12.87 -4.39
C PRO A 100 -8.77 -11.43 -4.85
N THR A 101 -9.30 -10.42 -4.13
CA THR A 101 -9.24 -9.00 -4.54
C THR A 101 -8.35 -8.13 -3.65
N ARG A 102 -7.60 -8.73 -2.72
CA ARG A 102 -6.78 -8.02 -1.73
C ARG A 102 -5.41 -8.69 -1.55
N PRO A 103 -4.47 -8.49 -2.48
CA PRO A 103 -3.08 -8.86 -2.24
C PRO A 103 -2.44 -7.94 -1.19
N ILE A 104 -1.44 -8.49 -0.51
CA ILE A 104 -0.46 -7.77 0.28
C ILE A 104 0.77 -7.62 -0.60
N MET A 105 1.12 -6.38 -0.90
CA MET A 105 2.25 -6.03 -1.75
C MET A 105 3.36 -5.43 -0.89
N ARG A 106 4.62 -5.67 -1.24
CA ARG A 106 5.78 -5.22 -0.45
C ARG A 106 6.89 -4.68 -1.35
N ARG A 107 7.57 -3.63 -0.90
CA ARG A 107 8.80 -3.11 -1.50
C ARG A 107 9.87 -2.96 -0.42
N THR A 108 11.04 -3.51 -0.67
CA THR A 108 12.23 -3.25 0.15
C THR A 108 12.74 -1.85 -0.15
N VAL A 109 13.10 -1.11 0.89
CA VAL A 109 13.68 0.24 0.81
C VAL A 109 15.03 0.24 1.53
N GLY A 110 16.07 0.63 0.81
CA GLY A 110 17.46 0.61 1.25
C GLY A 110 18.31 1.53 0.38
#